data_AF-A0ABD3IL08-F1
#
_entry.id   AF-A0ABD3IL08-F1
#
_cell.length_a   1.000
_cell.length_b   1.000
_cell.length_c   1.000
_cell.angle_alpha   90.00
_cell.angle_beta   90.00
_cell.angle_gamma   90.00
#
_symmetry.space_group_name_H-M   'P 1'
#
loop_
_entity.id
_entity.type
_entity.pdbx_description
1 polymer ?
#
loop_
_entity_poly.entity_id
_entity_poly.type
_entity_poly.pdbx_seq_one_letter_code
_entity_poly.pdbx_strand_id
1 'polypeptide(L)'
;MAIAVDEEVSNARITKLLGQPELHEAHFSGYVSINREASLFYWIVEAASDHKKKPLVAWLNGGPGCSSVGYGPMQELGPFRVSPNCATLVTKRYSWNRAAGVFFFFSTDNFTQYGDNSTAHESHTFLKKGLKGLPGYKDRAFYIAGESCPGHYIPSLAEIILKKNSRKTNPVMNLQGILMGNPILGLEIELKGGALYYWSHGLISDDTYQWQSSTLCSSLKTYRMKACKPHFITCSRKPEMLMHLTYSGHTARKRRYLSFVSIGLPTSI
;
A
#
# COMPACT_ATOMS: atom_id res chain seq x y z
N MET A 1 34.12 11.98 4.52
CA MET A 1 33.57 11.55 5.83
C MET A 1 32.39 10.63 5.54
N ALA A 2 32.61 9.32 5.57
CA ALA A 2 31.57 8.33 5.31
C ALA A 2 30.73 8.15 6.59
N ILE A 3 29.45 8.49 6.52
CA ILE A 3 28.50 8.33 7.62
C ILE A 3 28.22 6.84 7.75
N ALA A 4 28.45 6.27 8.93
CA ALA A 4 28.13 4.89 9.26
C ALA A 4 26.64 4.64 9.02
N VAL A 5 26.34 3.83 8.01
CA VAL A 5 25.01 3.28 7.78
C VAL A 5 24.87 2.12 8.77
N ASP A 6 23.86 2.19 9.63
CA ASP A 6 23.51 1.14 10.60
C ASP A 6 23.52 -0.24 9.90
N GLU A 7 24.19 -1.25 10.48
CA GLU A 7 24.49 -2.54 9.81
C GLU A 7 23.23 -3.23 9.25
N GLU A 8 22.09 -3.01 9.91
CA GLU A 8 20.77 -3.53 9.51
C GLU A 8 20.27 -2.94 8.17
N VAL A 9 20.56 -1.66 7.89
CA VAL A 9 20.19 -0.98 6.64
C VAL A 9 21.07 -1.41 5.48
N SER A 10 22.36 -1.64 5.75
CA SER A 10 23.29 -2.06 4.71
C SER A 10 22.89 -3.42 4.10
N ASN A 11 22.32 -4.31 4.92
CA ASN A 11 21.84 -5.63 4.52
C ASN A 11 20.47 -5.60 3.82
N ALA A 12 19.72 -4.50 3.91
CA ALA A 12 18.42 -4.34 3.26
C ALA A 12 18.52 -3.80 1.83
N ARG A 13 19.71 -3.32 1.41
CA ARG A 13 19.90 -2.75 0.07
C ARG A 13 19.75 -3.84 -0.99
N ILE A 14 18.85 -3.61 -1.94
CA ILE A 14 18.74 -4.42 -3.15
C ILE A 14 19.88 -4.00 -4.08
N THR A 15 20.71 -4.96 -4.48
CA THR A 15 21.82 -4.72 -5.42
C THR A 15 21.35 -4.76 -6.87
N LYS A 16 20.50 -5.74 -7.20
CA LYS A 16 19.84 -5.87 -8.50
C LYS A 16 18.67 -6.85 -8.40
N LEU A 17 17.54 -6.52 -9.01
CA LEU A 17 16.41 -7.42 -9.24
C LEU A 17 16.63 -8.27 -10.50
N LEU A 18 15.99 -9.42 -10.56
CA LEU A 18 15.99 -10.23 -11.77
C LEU A 18 15.35 -9.45 -12.92
N GLY A 19 16.04 -9.40 -14.06
CA GLY A 19 15.58 -8.66 -15.22
C GLY A 19 15.57 -7.13 -15.06
N GLN A 20 16.19 -6.59 -14.01
CA GLN A 20 16.24 -5.13 -13.79
C GLN A 20 17.13 -4.44 -14.84
N PRO A 21 16.62 -3.38 -15.51
CA PRO A 21 17.46 -2.47 -16.28
C PRO A 21 18.36 -1.65 -15.33
N GLU A 22 19.28 -0.86 -15.86
CA GLU A 22 20.06 0.03 -15.00
C GLU A 22 19.13 1.01 -14.25
N LEU A 23 19.36 1.10 -12.94
CA LEU A 23 18.70 2.04 -12.03
C LEU A 23 19.81 2.67 -11.19
N HIS A 24 19.89 4.00 -11.18
CA HIS A 24 20.90 4.72 -10.41
C HIS A 24 20.45 4.95 -8.97
N GLU A 25 19.15 4.87 -8.74
CA GLU A 25 18.49 5.04 -7.46
C GLU A 25 18.71 3.83 -6.56
N ALA A 26 19.04 4.08 -5.30
CA ALA A 26 19.07 3.01 -4.32
C ALA A 26 17.65 2.56 -3.98
N HIS A 27 17.50 1.27 -3.73
CA HIS A 27 16.27 0.68 -3.25
C HIS A 27 16.57 -0.39 -2.21
N PHE A 28 15.65 -0.53 -1.26
CA PHE A 28 15.82 -1.33 -0.05
C PHE A 28 14.56 -2.15 0.18
N SER A 29 14.72 -3.38 0.64
CA SER A 29 13.59 -4.22 1.05
C SER A 29 13.92 -5.02 2.28
N GLY A 30 12.91 -5.30 3.09
CA GLY A 30 13.07 -6.12 4.27
C GLY A 30 11.76 -6.29 5.02
N TYR A 31 11.88 -6.75 6.25
CA TYR A 31 10.76 -6.97 7.15
C TYR A 31 10.93 -6.13 8.41
N VAL A 32 9.83 -5.65 8.96
CA VAL A 32 9.79 -4.97 10.25
C VAL A 32 8.74 -5.64 11.11
N SER A 33 9.18 -6.23 12.22
CA SER A 33 8.27 -6.84 13.19
C SER A 33 7.48 -5.77 13.94
N ILE A 34 6.16 -5.87 13.92
CA ILE A 34 5.27 -4.93 14.62
C ILE A 34 5.00 -5.38 16.05
N ASN A 35 4.86 -6.69 16.27
CA ASN A 35 4.70 -7.34 17.57
C ASN A 35 5.45 -8.70 17.57
N ARG A 36 5.15 -9.60 18.51
CA ARG A 36 5.80 -10.93 18.60
C ARG A 36 5.35 -11.91 17.52
N GLU A 37 4.22 -11.66 16.88
CA GLU A 37 3.49 -12.59 16.02
C GLU A 37 3.44 -12.13 14.56
N ALA A 38 3.63 -10.83 14.29
CA ALA A 38 3.45 -10.24 12.98
C ALA A 38 4.62 -9.35 12.55
N SER A 39 4.99 -9.48 11.27
CA SER A 39 5.95 -8.63 10.57
C SER A 39 5.36 -8.16 9.25
N LEU A 40 5.69 -6.92 8.86
CA LEU A 40 5.29 -6.36 7.58
C LEU A 40 6.50 -6.27 6.67
N PHE A 41 6.30 -6.56 5.39
CA PHE A 41 7.33 -6.38 4.36
C PHE A 41 7.31 -4.95 3.85
N TYR A 42 8.49 -4.41 3.55
CA TYR A 42 8.65 -3.14 2.84
C TYR A 42 9.51 -3.26 1.60
N TRP A 43 9.25 -2.33 0.68
CA TRP A 43 10.18 -1.94 -0.37
C TRP A 43 10.20 -0.42 -0.48
N ILE A 44 11.38 0.17 -0.33
CA ILE A 44 11.63 1.60 -0.51
C ILE A 44 12.44 1.82 -1.77
N VAL A 45 12.03 2.78 -2.58
CA VAL A 45 12.80 3.29 -3.72
C VAL A 45 13.14 4.75 -3.44
N GLU A 46 14.44 5.09 -3.48
CA GLU A 46 14.88 6.46 -3.30
C GLU A 46 14.46 7.38 -4.44
N ALA A 47 14.44 8.68 -4.15
CA ALA A 47 14.17 9.67 -5.17
C ALA A 47 15.30 9.69 -6.21
N ALA A 48 14.96 9.87 -7.50
CA ALA A 48 15.88 9.89 -8.62
C ALA A 48 17.00 10.93 -8.52
N SER A 49 16.68 12.09 -7.95
CA SER A 49 17.58 13.24 -7.84
C SER A 49 17.44 13.88 -6.47
N ASP A 50 18.54 14.36 -5.91
CA ASP A 50 18.58 15.04 -4.60
C ASP A 50 17.87 14.26 -3.48
N HIS A 51 18.02 12.93 -3.48
CA HIS A 51 17.26 12.04 -2.57
C HIS A 51 17.26 12.52 -1.12
N LYS A 52 18.38 13.02 -0.59
CA LYS A 52 18.50 13.55 0.78
C LYS A 52 17.55 14.72 1.11
N LYS A 53 17.12 15.49 0.11
CA LYS A 53 16.26 16.68 0.26
C LYS A 53 14.82 16.43 -0.17
N LYS A 54 14.56 15.38 -0.95
CA LYS A 54 13.21 15.06 -1.46
C LYS A 54 12.32 14.46 -0.36
N PRO A 55 10.99 14.66 -0.45
CA PRO A 55 10.07 14.08 0.52
C PRO A 55 10.05 12.55 0.47
N LEU A 56 9.45 11.94 1.49
CA LEU A 56 9.14 10.52 1.53
C LEU A 56 7.62 10.33 1.51
N VAL A 57 7.15 9.46 0.63
CA VAL A 57 5.73 9.09 0.52
C VAL A 57 5.56 7.63 0.94
N ALA A 58 4.79 7.38 1.98
CA ALA A 58 4.30 6.05 2.31
C ALA A 58 3.10 5.72 1.40
N TRP A 59 3.19 4.65 0.60
CA TRP A 59 2.14 4.21 -0.32
C TRP A 59 1.45 2.94 0.15
N LEU A 60 0.12 2.96 0.05
CA LEU A 60 -0.78 1.92 0.52
C LEU A 60 -1.85 1.61 -0.53
N ASN A 61 -1.98 0.35 -0.96
CA ASN A 61 -3.10 -0.09 -1.79
C ASN A 61 -4.28 -0.61 -0.95
N GLY A 62 -5.49 -0.56 -1.52
CA GLY A 62 -6.73 -1.01 -0.89
C GLY A 62 -6.98 -2.52 -0.92
N GLY A 63 -8.25 -2.92 -1.12
CA GLY A 63 -8.70 -4.31 -1.05
C GLY A 63 -9.81 -4.48 -0.02
N PRO A 64 -9.54 -4.65 1.29
CA PRO A 64 -8.27 -4.85 2.00
C PRO A 64 -7.54 -6.16 1.64
N GLY A 65 -6.25 -6.22 1.96
CA GLY A 65 -5.41 -7.42 1.76
C GLY A 65 -4.68 -7.46 0.41
N CYS A 66 -4.89 -6.49 -0.48
CA CYS A 66 -4.04 -6.36 -1.67
C CYS A 66 -2.63 -5.92 -1.28
N SER A 67 -1.63 -6.46 -1.97
CA SER A 67 -0.24 -6.10 -1.69
C SER A 67 0.11 -4.75 -2.33
N SER A 68 0.48 -3.77 -1.50
CA SER A 68 1.04 -2.50 -1.99
C SER A 68 2.37 -2.66 -2.74
N VAL A 69 3.00 -3.83 -2.66
CA VAL A 69 4.23 -4.17 -3.40
C VAL A 69 3.92 -4.86 -4.73
N GLY A 70 2.79 -5.56 -4.84
CA GLY A 70 2.33 -6.11 -6.11
C GLY A 70 1.79 -5.05 -7.07
N TYR A 71 1.01 -4.10 -6.55
CA TYR A 71 0.37 -3.05 -7.35
C TYR A 71 1.24 -1.80 -7.46
N GLY A 72 1.52 -1.15 -6.32
CA GLY A 72 2.24 0.13 -6.26
C GLY A 72 3.51 0.18 -7.10
N PRO A 73 4.56 -0.60 -6.78
CA PRO A 73 5.84 -0.43 -7.45
C PRO A 73 5.90 -1.03 -8.86
N MET A 74 5.04 -2.01 -9.19
CA MET A 74 5.13 -2.83 -10.41
C MET A 74 4.08 -2.48 -11.47
N GLN A 75 2.91 -1.99 -11.07
CA GLN A 75 1.81 -1.71 -11.97
C GLN A 75 1.53 -0.21 -12.04
N GLU A 76 1.63 0.51 -10.92
CA GLU A 76 1.08 1.86 -10.80
C GLU A 76 2.13 2.97 -10.83
N LEU A 77 2.95 3.13 -9.79
CA LEU A 77 3.74 4.34 -9.58
C LEU A 77 5.21 4.11 -9.26
N GLY A 78 5.64 2.86 -9.05
CA GLY A 78 7.06 2.57 -8.88
C GLY A 78 7.89 2.67 -10.14
N PRO A 79 9.19 2.41 -10.01
CA PRO A 79 10.18 2.66 -11.07
C PRO A 79 10.07 1.66 -12.23
N PHE A 80 9.39 0.53 -12.03
CA PHE A 80 9.39 -0.58 -12.97
C PHE A 80 7.98 -1.02 -13.38
N ARG A 81 7.88 -1.57 -14.59
CA ARG A 81 6.78 -2.40 -15.05
C ARG A 81 7.31 -3.78 -15.41
N VAL A 82 6.57 -4.83 -15.09
CA VAL A 82 6.87 -6.18 -15.58
C VAL A 82 6.60 -6.23 -17.09
N SER A 83 7.57 -6.71 -17.88
CA SER A 83 7.40 -6.88 -19.32
C SER A 83 6.33 -7.94 -19.66
N PRO A 84 5.73 -7.90 -20.86
CA PRO A 84 4.70 -8.87 -21.25
C PRO A 84 5.15 -10.35 -21.20
N ASN A 85 6.45 -10.61 -21.36
CA ASN A 85 7.03 -11.95 -21.26
C ASN A 85 7.32 -12.40 -19.81
N CYS A 86 6.95 -11.60 -18.80
CA CYS A 86 7.15 -11.85 -17.37
C CYS A 86 8.61 -12.14 -16.95
N ALA A 87 9.59 -11.85 -17.80
CA ALA A 87 10.99 -12.20 -17.57
C ALA A 87 11.88 -10.98 -17.26
N THR A 88 11.44 -9.79 -17.62
CA THR A 88 12.23 -8.55 -17.46
C THR A 88 11.43 -7.41 -16.83
N LEU A 89 12.14 -6.42 -16.31
CA LEU A 89 11.57 -5.17 -15.84
C LEU A 89 11.87 -4.07 -16.86
N VAL A 90 10.94 -3.13 -17.00
CA VAL A 90 11.08 -1.95 -17.88
C VAL A 90 10.92 -0.71 -17.02
N THR A 91 11.79 0.28 -17.19
CA THR A 91 11.70 1.55 -16.46
C THR A 91 10.46 2.35 -16.85
N LYS A 92 9.82 2.95 -15.86
CA LYS A 92 8.63 3.78 -16.07
C LYS A 92 8.99 5.26 -16.11
N ARG A 93 8.64 5.91 -17.23
CA ARG A 93 8.87 7.36 -17.43
C ARG A 93 8.20 8.22 -16.35
N TYR A 94 7.03 7.82 -15.86
CA TYR A 94 6.20 8.59 -14.92
C TYR A 94 6.17 7.97 -13.52
N SER A 95 7.29 7.42 -13.06
CA SER A 95 7.37 6.93 -11.68
C SER A 95 7.38 8.08 -10.68
N TRP A 96 6.70 7.89 -9.55
CA TRP A 96 6.70 8.84 -8.43
C TRP A 96 8.07 8.97 -7.78
N ASN A 97 8.95 7.98 -7.95
CA ASN A 97 10.31 8.07 -7.43
C ASN A 97 11.12 9.21 -8.08
N ARG A 98 10.63 9.81 -9.17
CA ARG A 98 11.24 11.03 -9.74
C ARG A 98 11.02 12.28 -8.88
N ALA A 99 9.99 12.30 -8.04
CA ALA A 99 9.62 13.45 -7.22
C ALA A 99 9.86 13.23 -5.71
N ALA A 100 9.80 11.98 -5.25
CA ALA A 100 9.91 11.63 -3.83
C ALA A 100 10.60 10.27 -3.65
N GLY A 101 11.10 9.97 -2.45
CA GLY A 101 11.29 8.57 -2.07
C GLY A 101 9.92 7.94 -1.86
N VAL A 102 9.73 6.68 -2.27
CA VAL A 102 8.46 5.98 -2.10
C VAL A 102 8.66 4.73 -1.26
N PHE A 103 7.91 4.65 -0.17
CA PHE A 103 7.90 3.54 0.80
C PHE A 103 6.62 2.73 0.58
N PHE A 104 6.75 1.58 -0.08
CA PHE A 104 5.70 0.59 -0.24
C PHE A 104 5.74 -0.41 0.91
N PHE A 105 4.59 -0.76 1.47
CA PHE A 105 4.52 -1.82 2.48
C PHE A 105 3.19 -2.56 2.47
N PHE A 106 3.26 -3.81 2.89
CA PHE A 106 2.10 -4.68 3.04
C PHE A 106 2.34 -5.72 4.14
N SER A 107 1.26 -6.25 4.71
CA SER A 107 1.36 -7.36 5.66
C SER A 107 1.51 -8.67 4.92
N THR A 108 2.57 -9.43 5.21
CA THR A 108 2.78 -10.78 4.66
C THR A 108 2.06 -11.86 5.47
N ASP A 109 1.73 -11.56 6.73
CA ASP A 109 1.11 -12.48 7.69
C ASP A 109 -0.17 -11.90 8.31
N ASN A 110 -1.02 -12.77 8.84
CA ASN A 110 -2.31 -12.47 9.47
C ASN A 110 -2.25 -11.17 10.30
N PHE A 111 -3.08 -10.20 9.96
CA PHE A 111 -3.43 -9.14 10.90
C PHE A 111 -3.87 -9.81 12.21
N THR A 112 -3.22 -9.46 13.33
CA THR A 112 -3.62 -10.02 14.63
C THR A 112 -5.09 -9.68 14.93
N GLN A 113 -5.57 -8.55 14.38
CA GLN A 113 -6.98 -8.17 14.31
C GLN A 113 -7.30 -7.46 13.00
N TYR A 114 -8.37 -7.86 12.32
CA TYR A 114 -8.88 -7.18 11.14
C TYR A 114 -9.70 -5.94 11.53
N GLY A 115 -9.40 -4.79 10.91
CA GLY A 115 -10.17 -3.56 11.08
C GLY A 115 -9.36 -2.30 10.82
N ASP A 116 -10.06 -1.20 10.55
CA ASP A 116 -9.43 0.09 10.21
C ASP A 116 -8.54 0.60 11.36
N ASN A 117 -9.00 0.45 12.61
CA ASN A 117 -8.28 0.92 13.79
C ASN A 117 -7.00 0.12 14.07
N SER A 118 -7.06 -1.22 14.00
CA SER A 118 -5.88 -2.07 14.18
C SER A 118 -4.87 -1.83 13.05
N THR A 119 -5.33 -1.77 11.80
CA THR A 119 -4.50 -1.48 10.63
C THR A 119 -3.77 -0.14 10.76
N ALA A 120 -4.46 0.91 11.21
CA ALA A 120 -3.85 2.22 11.41
C ALA A 120 -2.79 2.22 12.54
N HIS A 121 -3.07 1.54 13.66
CA HIS A 121 -2.11 1.43 14.77
C HIS A 121 -0.88 0.57 14.43
N GLU A 122 -1.07 -0.55 13.75
CA GLU A 122 0.00 -1.42 13.29
C GLU A 122 0.86 -0.72 12.22
N SER A 123 0.23 -0.06 11.24
CA SER A 123 0.92 0.75 10.22
C SER A 123 1.75 1.87 10.84
N HIS A 124 1.21 2.58 11.84
CA HIS A 124 1.98 3.57 12.58
C HIS A 124 3.21 2.95 13.25
N THR A 125 3.04 1.79 13.91
CA THR A 125 4.13 1.10 14.62
C THR A 125 5.21 0.65 13.66
N PHE A 126 4.80 0.08 12.54
CA PHE A 126 5.65 -0.31 11.43
C PHE A 126 6.45 0.86 10.88
N LEU A 127 5.79 1.94 10.44
CA LEU A 127 6.46 3.12 9.88
C LEU A 127 7.45 3.73 10.87
N LYS A 128 7.06 3.85 12.15
CA LYS A 128 7.96 4.35 13.19
C LYS A 128 9.21 3.47 13.36
N LYS A 129 9.07 2.14 13.32
CA LYS A 129 10.21 1.22 13.46
C LYS A 129 11.07 1.20 12.19
N GLY A 130 10.46 1.10 11.01
CA GLY A 130 11.16 1.09 9.73
C GLY A 130 11.94 2.38 9.48
N LEU A 131 11.35 3.55 9.75
CA LEU A 131 12.02 4.85 9.59
C LEU A 131 13.11 5.10 10.63
N LYS A 132 13.00 4.51 11.83
CA LYS A 132 14.11 4.53 12.79
C LYS A 132 15.31 3.78 12.26
N GLY A 133 15.09 2.64 11.60
CA GLY A 133 16.13 1.90 10.90
C GLY A 133 16.77 2.74 9.80
N LEU A 134 16.05 3.70 9.20
CA LEU A 134 16.53 4.48 8.05
C LEU A 134 16.77 5.97 8.43
N PRO A 135 17.84 6.29 9.17
CA PRO A 135 18.02 7.62 9.76
C PRO A 135 18.13 8.75 8.71
N GLY A 136 18.52 8.43 7.47
CA GLY A 136 18.58 9.39 6.37
C GLY A 136 17.23 10.01 5.95
N TYR A 137 16.12 9.57 6.55
CA TYR A 137 14.76 10.06 6.29
C TYR A 137 14.15 10.85 7.46
N LYS A 138 14.83 10.90 8.61
CA LYS A 138 14.27 11.36 9.90
C LYS A 138 13.73 12.80 9.91
N ASP A 139 14.20 13.67 9.03
CA ASP A 139 13.78 15.08 8.95
C ASP A 139 13.09 15.43 7.63
N ARG A 140 12.87 14.44 6.75
CA ARG A 140 12.23 14.69 5.44
C ARG A 140 10.74 14.94 5.63
N ALA A 141 10.19 15.82 4.80
CA ALA A 141 8.74 15.95 4.64
C ALA A 141 8.13 14.57 4.33
N PHE A 142 7.16 14.16 5.15
CA PHE A 142 6.54 12.84 5.08
C PHE A 142 5.09 12.98 4.63
N TYR A 143 4.67 12.16 3.68
CA TYR A 143 3.31 12.10 3.18
C TYR A 143 2.79 10.67 3.25
N ILE A 144 1.48 10.53 3.42
CA ILE A 144 0.80 9.24 3.30
C ILE A 144 -0.09 9.31 2.07
N ALA A 145 0.04 8.34 1.18
CA ALA A 145 -0.73 8.23 -0.03
C ALA A 145 -1.29 6.82 -0.20
N GLY A 146 -2.43 6.68 -0.87
CA GLY A 146 -2.97 5.38 -1.23
C GLY A 146 -4.25 5.44 -2.04
N GLU A 147 -4.72 4.29 -2.47
CA GLU A 147 -5.86 4.13 -3.39
C GLU A 147 -6.91 3.11 -2.93
N SER A 148 -8.21 3.42 -3.06
CA SER A 148 -9.38 2.57 -2.72
C SER A 148 -9.74 2.55 -1.22
N CYS A 149 -9.79 1.37 -0.57
CA CYS A 149 -9.97 1.22 0.88
C CYS A 149 -9.03 2.03 1.82
N PRO A 150 -7.82 2.50 1.43
CA PRO A 150 -7.01 3.44 2.20
C PRO A 150 -7.73 4.75 2.49
N GLY A 151 -8.82 5.08 1.78
CA GLY A 151 -9.72 6.17 2.15
C GLY A 151 -10.22 6.10 3.60
N HIS A 152 -10.32 4.90 4.18
CA HIS A 152 -10.68 4.72 5.59
C HIS A 152 -9.47 4.84 6.53
N TYR A 153 -8.37 4.17 6.21
CA TYR A 153 -7.26 4.02 7.17
C TYR A 153 -6.17 5.10 7.05
N ILE A 154 -6.02 5.80 5.92
CA ILE A 154 -5.07 6.93 5.78
C ILE A 154 -5.42 8.08 6.73
N PRO A 155 -6.70 8.54 6.82
CA PRO A 155 -7.07 9.56 7.79
C PRO A 155 -6.82 9.13 9.23
N SER A 156 -7.16 7.89 9.60
CA SER A 156 -6.91 7.36 10.94
C SER A 156 -5.41 7.27 11.25
N LEU A 157 -4.58 6.82 10.30
CA LEU A 157 -3.13 6.78 10.45
C LEU A 157 -2.54 8.18 10.62
N ALA A 158 -3.00 9.15 9.81
CA ALA A 158 -2.57 10.55 9.91
C ALA A 158 -2.92 11.14 11.28
N GLU A 159 -4.14 10.90 11.78
CA GLU A 159 -4.56 11.32 13.11
C GLU A 159 -3.66 10.74 14.21
N ILE A 160 -3.35 9.44 14.15
CA ILE A 160 -2.44 8.78 15.10
C ILE A 160 -1.05 9.42 15.07
N ILE A 161 -0.52 9.74 13.89
CA ILE A 161 0.78 10.39 13.74
C ILE A 161 0.75 11.79 14.37
N LEU A 162 -0.24 12.62 14.04
CA LEU A 162 -0.37 13.97 14.58
C LEU A 162 -0.49 13.95 16.11
N LYS A 163 -1.33 13.08 16.67
CA LYS A 163 -1.47 12.90 18.13
C LYS A 163 -0.18 12.45 18.81
N LYS A 164 0.63 11.61 18.15
CA LYS A 164 1.91 11.14 18.70
C LYS A 164 3.06 12.13 18.50
N ASN A 165 2.95 13.01 17.52
CA ASN A 165 3.91 14.09 17.25
C ASN A 165 3.70 15.30 18.15
N SER A 166 2.47 15.61 18.56
CA SER A 166 2.16 16.79 19.39
C SER A 166 2.90 16.85 20.73
N ARG A 167 3.46 15.72 21.18
CA ARG A 167 4.24 15.59 22.42
C ARG A 167 5.77 15.59 22.19
N LYS A 168 6.25 15.97 20.99
CA LYS A 168 7.66 15.82 20.60
C LYS A 168 8.19 17.03 19.86
N THR A 169 9.43 17.41 20.17
CA THR A 169 10.18 18.47 19.48
C THR A 169 10.79 18.01 18.16
N ASN A 170 11.14 16.71 18.03
CA ASN A 170 11.58 16.12 16.76
C ASN A 170 10.87 14.78 16.50
N PRO A 171 9.70 14.79 15.82
CA PRO A 171 8.96 13.57 15.53
C PRO A 171 9.68 12.71 14.46
N VAL A 172 9.55 11.38 14.58
CA VAL A 172 10.14 10.43 13.60
C VAL A 172 9.50 10.58 12.20
N MET A 173 8.24 11.02 12.14
CA MET A 173 7.48 11.23 10.91
C MET A 173 7.05 12.69 10.86
N ASN A 174 7.70 13.52 10.03
CA ASN A 174 7.31 14.91 9.81
C ASN A 174 6.15 14.99 8.79
N LEU A 175 4.94 14.63 9.22
CA LEU A 175 3.76 14.54 8.35
C LEU A 175 3.36 15.92 7.82
N GLN A 176 3.36 16.07 6.49
CA GLN A 176 3.01 17.32 5.77
C GLN A 176 1.66 17.23 5.05
N GLY A 177 1.16 16.02 4.76
CA GLY A 177 -0.12 15.86 4.09
C GLY A 177 -0.48 14.41 3.80
N ILE A 178 -1.72 14.25 3.32
CA ILE A 178 -2.26 12.98 2.84
C ILE A 178 -2.74 13.12 1.40
N LEU A 179 -2.70 12.02 0.64
CA LEU A 179 -3.28 11.92 -0.70
C LEU A 179 -4.11 10.63 -0.77
N MET A 180 -5.32 10.72 -1.29
CA MET A 180 -6.21 9.56 -1.42
C MET A 180 -6.73 9.50 -2.86
N GLY A 181 -6.31 8.49 -3.61
CA GLY A 181 -6.80 8.20 -4.96
C GLY A 181 -8.04 7.32 -4.90
N ASN A 182 -9.12 7.73 -5.56
CA ASN A 182 -10.38 6.98 -5.61
C ASN A 182 -10.80 6.37 -4.25
N PRO A 183 -10.81 7.15 -3.15
CA PRO A 183 -11.04 6.61 -1.82
C PRO A 183 -12.49 6.17 -1.65
N ILE A 184 -12.68 5.11 -0.86
CA ILE A 184 -13.96 4.88 -0.20
C ILE A 184 -14.07 5.92 0.92
N LEU A 185 -15.05 6.81 0.88
CA LEU A 185 -15.24 7.86 1.89
C LEU A 185 -16.37 7.57 2.86
N GLY A 186 -17.39 6.86 2.39
CA GLY A 186 -18.55 6.51 3.20
C GLY A 186 -19.59 5.79 2.37
N LEU A 187 -20.18 4.76 2.94
CA LEU A 187 -21.07 3.84 2.24
C LEU A 187 -22.23 4.54 1.53
N GLU A 188 -22.81 5.57 2.14
CA GLU A 188 -23.91 6.33 1.54
C GLU A 188 -23.46 7.09 0.28
N ILE A 189 -22.28 7.72 0.33
CA ILE A 189 -21.73 8.48 -0.79
C ILE A 189 -21.34 7.54 -1.93
N GLU A 190 -20.70 6.40 -1.60
CA GLU A 190 -20.29 5.40 -2.60
C GLU A 190 -21.49 4.79 -3.34
N LEU A 191 -22.57 4.44 -2.63
CA LEU A 191 -23.74 3.83 -3.27
C LEU A 191 -24.51 4.84 -4.13
N LYS A 192 -24.72 6.06 -3.63
CA LYS A 192 -25.39 7.12 -4.39
C LYS A 192 -24.58 7.51 -5.63
N GLY A 193 -23.28 7.75 -5.44
CA GLY A 193 -22.36 8.11 -6.50
C GLY A 193 -22.21 6.99 -7.52
N GLY A 194 -22.06 5.75 -7.06
CA GLY A 194 -21.95 4.56 -7.91
C GLY A 194 -23.20 4.32 -8.75
N ALA A 195 -24.39 4.36 -8.16
CA ALA A 195 -25.65 4.20 -8.88
C ALA A 195 -25.81 5.24 -9.99
N LEU A 196 -25.56 6.52 -9.66
CA LEU A 196 -25.61 7.61 -10.63
C LEU A 196 -24.55 7.45 -11.73
N TYR A 197 -23.32 7.08 -11.37
CA TYR A 197 -22.23 6.85 -12.31
C TYR A 197 -22.60 5.74 -13.29
N TYR A 198 -23.03 4.56 -12.81
CA TYR A 198 -23.41 3.46 -13.68
C TYR A 198 -24.56 3.80 -14.62
N TRP A 199 -25.59 4.49 -14.12
CA TRP A 199 -26.74 4.88 -14.92
C TRP A 199 -26.37 5.91 -16.00
N SER A 200 -25.67 6.98 -15.61
CA SER A 200 -25.24 8.04 -16.54
C SER A 200 -24.28 7.57 -17.63
N HIS A 201 -23.62 6.43 -17.42
CA HIS A 201 -22.72 5.80 -18.40
C HIS A 201 -23.36 4.63 -19.14
N GLY A 202 -24.68 4.42 -19.00
CA GLY A 202 -25.41 3.36 -19.72
C GLY A 202 -25.04 1.94 -19.29
N LEU A 203 -24.48 1.76 -18.10
CA LEU A 203 -24.06 0.45 -17.57
C LEU A 203 -25.22 -0.28 -16.87
N ILE A 204 -26.29 0.44 -16.50
CA ILE A 204 -27.50 -0.12 -15.88
C ILE A 204 -28.76 0.52 -16.47
N SER A 205 -29.88 -0.19 -16.39
CA SER A 205 -31.19 0.31 -16.85
C SER A 205 -31.80 1.34 -15.90
N ASP A 206 -32.78 2.10 -16.40
CA ASP A 206 -33.59 3.03 -15.60
C ASP A 206 -34.24 2.32 -14.41
N ASP A 207 -34.78 1.12 -14.61
CA ASP A 207 -35.38 0.30 -13.55
C ASP A 207 -34.36 -0.07 -12.45
N THR A 208 -33.13 -0.42 -12.85
CA THR A 208 -32.06 -0.75 -11.91
C THR A 208 -31.64 0.49 -11.12
N TYR A 209 -31.52 1.65 -11.78
CA TYR A 209 -31.19 2.90 -11.13
C TYR A 209 -32.28 3.38 -10.16
N GLN A 210 -33.55 3.30 -10.57
CA GLN A 210 -34.71 3.57 -9.72
C GLN A 210 -34.73 2.66 -8.50
N TRP A 211 -34.48 1.35 -8.68
CA TRP A 211 -34.41 0.40 -7.58
C TRP A 211 -33.28 0.72 -6.59
N GLN A 212 -32.06 0.98 -7.08
CA GLN A 212 -30.91 1.35 -6.22
C GLN A 212 -31.17 2.67 -5.48
N SER A 213 -31.67 3.68 -6.17
CA SER A 213 -31.95 5.00 -5.61
C SER A 213 -33.10 4.98 -4.59
N SER A 214 -34.16 4.21 -4.84
CA SER A 214 -35.31 4.13 -3.94
C SER A 214 -35.10 3.16 -2.77
N THR A 215 -34.37 2.06 -2.96
CA THR A 215 -34.22 1.01 -1.94
C THR A 215 -33.00 1.25 -1.04
N LEU A 216 -31.87 1.65 -1.61
CA LEU A 216 -30.62 1.83 -0.86
C LEU A 216 -30.51 3.24 -0.25
N CYS A 217 -31.18 4.24 -0.84
CA CYS A 217 -30.99 5.65 -0.45
C CYS A 217 -32.17 6.27 0.31
N SER A 218 -33.19 5.49 0.68
CA SER A 218 -34.41 5.98 1.30
C SER A 218 -34.36 6.17 2.83
N SER A 219 -33.39 5.57 3.55
CA SER A 219 -33.14 5.93 4.97
C SER A 219 -31.80 5.41 5.50
N LEU A 220 -31.26 6.04 6.54
CA LEU A 220 -30.11 5.52 7.31
C LEU A 220 -30.37 4.14 7.95
N LYS A 221 -31.64 3.72 8.11
CA LYS A 221 -32.02 2.44 8.72
C LYS A 221 -32.00 1.27 7.73
N THR A 222 -32.16 1.52 6.42
CA THR A 222 -32.09 0.49 5.37
C THR A 222 -30.67 -0.06 5.19
N TYR A 223 -29.64 0.73 5.56
CA TYR A 223 -28.22 0.31 5.60
C TYR A 223 -27.93 -0.83 6.60
N ARG A 224 -28.80 -1.07 7.59
CA ARG A 224 -28.67 -2.15 8.57
C ARG A 224 -29.46 -3.41 8.21
N MET A 225 -30.09 -3.49 7.03
CA MET A 225 -30.86 -4.67 6.66
C MET A 225 -29.97 -5.89 6.42
N LYS A 226 -30.42 -7.05 6.92
CA LYS A 226 -29.79 -8.37 6.71
C LYS A 226 -29.50 -8.69 5.24
N ALA A 227 -30.22 -8.10 4.29
CA ALA A 227 -30.05 -8.29 2.84
C ALA A 227 -28.78 -7.63 2.26
N CYS A 228 -28.29 -6.55 2.87
CA CYS A 228 -27.04 -5.90 2.46
C CYS A 228 -25.80 -6.67 2.98
N LYS A 229 -25.92 -7.30 4.14
CA LYS A 229 -24.82 -7.96 4.87
C LYS A 229 -23.98 -8.96 4.04
N PRO A 230 -24.54 -9.81 3.16
CA PRO A 230 -23.76 -10.79 2.38
C PRO A 230 -22.90 -10.16 1.28
N HIS A 231 -23.35 -9.08 0.63
CA HIS A 231 -22.57 -8.39 -0.40
C HIS A 231 -21.34 -7.65 0.17
N PHE A 232 -21.42 -7.23 1.43
CA PHE A 232 -20.34 -6.48 2.10
C PHE A 232 -19.33 -7.36 2.84
N ILE A 233 -19.62 -8.65 3.12
CA ILE A 233 -18.67 -9.60 3.73
C ILE A 233 -17.49 -9.91 2.78
N THR A 234 -17.63 -9.64 1.48
CA THR A 234 -16.63 -9.96 0.46
C THR A 234 -15.35 -9.12 0.57
N CYS A 235 -15.43 -7.84 0.97
CA CYS A 235 -14.23 -7.05 1.29
C CYS A 235 -13.55 -7.53 2.58
N SER A 236 -14.25 -8.21 3.48
CA SER A 236 -13.71 -8.54 4.81
C SER A 236 -13.30 -10.01 4.99
N ARG A 237 -13.54 -10.90 4.01
CA ARG A 237 -13.37 -12.36 4.25
C ARG A 237 -12.75 -13.23 3.14
N LYS A 238 -12.41 -12.73 1.95
CA LYS A 238 -11.82 -13.60 0.91
C LYS A 238 -10.43 -13.15 0.44
N PRO A 239 -9.34 -13.75 0.96
CA PRO A 239 -7.97 -13.50 0.50
C PRO A 239 -7.56 -14.37 -0.72
N GLU A 240 -8.49 -14.84 -1.56
CA GLU A 240 -8.16 -15.84 -2.61
C GLU A 240 -7.46 -15.28 -3.86
N MET A 241 -6.91 -14.07 -3.82
CA MET A 241 -5.92 -13.61 -4.80
C MET A 241 -4.67 -13.05 -4.09
N LEU A 242 -4.01 -13.89 -3.31
CA LEU A 242 -2.64 -13.59 -2.86
C LEU A 242 -1.67 -13.85 -4.01
N MET A 243 -1.05 -12.78 -4.51
CA MET A 243 0.23 -12.91 -5.21
C MET A 243 1.26 -13.40 -4.15
N HIS A 244 1.53 -14.70 -4.13
CA HIS A 244 2.51 -15.30 -3.24
C HIS A 244 3.91 -14.85 -3.65
N LEU A 245 4.53 -14.01 -2.82
CA LEU A 245 5.97 -13.81 -2.80
C LEU A 245 6.57 -14.93 -1.94
N THR A 246 7.08 -15.99 -2.56
CA THR A 246 7.73 -17.09 -1.85
C THR A 246 9.21 -16.77 -1.61
N TYR A 247 9.61 -16.77 -0.34
CA TYR A 247 11.01 -16.76 0.08
C TYR A 247 11.49 -18.20 0.24
N SER A 248 12.37 -18.66 -0.65
CA SER A 248 13.09 -19.92 -0.48
C SER A 248 14.40 -19.65 0.26
N GLY A 249 14.40 -19.86 1.58
CA GLY A 249 15.60 -19.91 2.40
C GLY A 249 15.95 -21.36 2.70
N HIS A 250 16.95 -21.92 2.00
CA HIS A 250 17.69 -23.09 2.50
C HIS A 250 19.11 -22.66 2.84
N THR A 251 19.56 -23.17 3.98
CA THR A 251 20.73 -22.75 4.75
C THR A 251 22.06 -22.88 3.99
N ALA A 252 22.99 -22.03 4.41
CA ALA A 252 24.43 -22.01 4.11
C ALA A 252 24.83 -21.75 2.64
N ARG A 253 25.20 -20.50 2.36
CA ARG A 253 25.84 -20.00 1.13
C ARG A 253 25.04 -20.21 -0.17
N LYS A 254 24.14 -19.28 -0.51
CA LYS A 254 23.95 -18.71 -1.87
C LYS A 254 22.85 -17.65 -1.89
N ARG A 255 22.88 -16.84 -2.96
CA ARG A 255 22.15 -15.58 -3.21
C ARG A 255 20.67 -15.59 -2.78
N ARG A 256 20.22 -14.47 -2.21
CA ARG A 256 18.82 -14.16 -1.88
C ARG A 256 18.07 -13.82 -3.17
N TYR A 257 16.96 -14.49 -3.45
CA TYR A 257 16.10 -14.20 -4.61
C TYR A 257 14.69 -13.87 -4.13
N LEU A 258 14.12 -12.82 -4.71
CA LEU A 258 12.69 -12.53 -4.63
C LEU A 258 12.05 -13.22 -5.84
N SER A 259 11.22 -14.23 -5.60
CA SER A 259 10.51 -14.96 -6.66
C SER A 259 9.04 -14.54 -6.69
N PHE A 260 8.55 -14.19 -7.88
CA PHE A 260 7.15 -13.83 -8.12
C PHE A 260 6.43 -15.02 -8.72
N VAL A 261 5.42 -15.55 -8.03
CA VAL A 261 4.53 -16.57 -8.61
C VAL A 261 3.33 -15.85 -9.23
N SER A 262 3.20 -15.94 -10.55
CA SER A 262 1.99 -15.51 -11.26
C SER A 262 0.90 -16.56 -11.06
N ILE A 263 -0.21 -16.19 -10.42
CA ILE A 263 -1.43 -16.99 -10.43
C ILE A 263 -2.23 -16.50 -11.64
N GLY A 264 -2.28 -17.32 -12.70
CA GLY A 264 -3.16 -17.08 -13.83
C GLY A 264 -4.63 -17.14 -13.38
N LEU A 265 -5.44 -16.22 -13.85
CA LEU A 265 -6.90 -16.34 -13.75
C LEU A 265 -7.31 -17.62 -14.51
N PRO A 266 -8.18 -18.48 -13.96
CA PRO A 266 -8.80 -19.54 -14.75
C PRO A 266 -9.61 -18.86 -15.87
N THR A 267 -9.16 -19.02 -17.10
CA THR A 267 -9.98 -18.77 -18.28
C THR A 267 -11.01 -19.89 -18.37
N SER A 268 -12.25 -19.59 -18.05
CA SER A 268 -13.39 -20.37 -18.54
C SER A 268 -14.63 -19.48 -18.59
N ILE A 269 -15.15 -19.40 -19.82
CA ILE A 269 -16.42 -18.79 -20.26
C ILE A 269 -17.60 -19.44 -19.54
#